data_AF-A0A323V9X3-F1
#
_entry.id   AF-A0A323V9X3-F1
#
_cell.length_a   1.000
_cell.length_b   1.000
_cell.length_c   1.000
_cell.angle_alpha   90.00
_cell.angle_beta   90.00
_cell.angle_gamma   90.00
#
_symmetry.space_group_name_H-M   'P 1'
#
loop_
_entity.id
_entity.type
_entity.pdbx_description
1 polymer ?
#
loop_
_entity_poly.entity_id
_entity_poly.type
_entity_poly.pdbx_seq_one_letter_code
_entity_poly.pdbx_strand_id
1 'polypeptide(L)' 'MTTAGDVVAEAVEAAHRAHWPVLVATTVRLLRDLDAAEDCVQDAFAAAVRTWRTDGV' A
#
# COMPACT_ATOMS: atom_id res chain seq x y z
N MET A 1 6.65 18.38 -17.97
CA MET A 1 6.32 19.20 -16.80
C MET A 1 5.54 18.30 -15.86
N THR A 2 6.19 17.79 -14.81
CA THR A 2 5.60 16.86 -13.84
C THR A 2 4.51 17.59 -13.06
N THR A 3 3.31 17.02 -13.01
CA THR A 3 2.19 17.58 -12.26
C THR A 3 2.30 17.24 -10.78
N ALA A 4 1.57 17.96 -9.93
CA ALA A 4 1.46 17.57 -8.51
C ALA A 4 0.93 16.13 -8.35
N GLY A 5 0.05 15.68 -9.25
CA GLY A 5 -0.46 14.30 -9.26
C GLY A 5 0.63 13.27 -9.55
N ASP A 6 1.55 13.58 -10.45
CA ASP A 6 2.67 12.69 -10.79
C ASP A 6 3.65 12.56 -9.61
N VAL A 7 3.94 13.67 -8.91
CA VAL A 7 4.79 13.66 -7.70
C VAL A 7 4.15 12.82 -6.59
N VAL A 8 2.83 12.93 -6.40
CA VAL A 8 2.10 12.11 -5.43
C VAL A 8 2.12 10.64 -5.83
N ALA A 9 1.91 10.31 -7.11
CA ALA A 9 1.96 8.93 -7.59
C ALA A 9 3.34 8.29 -7.35
N GLU A 10 4.42 9.03 -7.62
CA GLU A 10 5.79 8.58 -7.36
C GLU A 10 6.06 8.37 -5.86
N ALA A 11 5.58 9.27 -5.00
CA ALA A 11 5.71 9.13 -3.56
C ALA A 11 4.94 7.91 -3.01
N VAL A 12 3.73 7.67 -3.51
CA VAL A 12 2.92 6.49 -3.15
C VAL A 12 3.58 5.20 -3.63
N GLU A 13 4.15 5.18 -4.84
CA GLU A 13 4.86 4.02 -5.38
C GLU A 13 6.13 3.72 -4.57
N ALA A 14 6.89 4.75 -4.19
CA ALA A 14 8.07 4.61 -3.36
C ALA A 14 7.71 4.04 -1.98
N ALA A 15 6.65 4.56 -1.34
CA ALA A 15 6.16 4.06 -0.07
C ALA A 15 5.68 2.61 -0.18
N HIS A 16 4.91 2.28 -1.22
CA HIS A 16 4.46 0.92 -1.49
C HIS A 16 5.67 -0.03 -1.57
N ARG A 17 6.64 0.28 -2.44
CA ARG A 17 7.82 -0.55 -2.66
C ARG A 17 8.66 -0.73 -1.40
N ALA A 18 8.78 0.31 -0.57
CA ALA A 18 9.55 0.26 0.67
C ALA A 18 8.90 -0.62 1.74
N HIS A 19 7.57 -0.60 1.85
CA HIS A 19 6.85 -1.24 2.95
C HIS A 19 6.23 -2.59 2.60
N TRP A 20 6.03 -2.88 1.30
CA TRP A 20 5.38 -4.10 0.82
C TRP A 20 5.94 -5.39 1.44
N PRO A 21 7.26 -5.65 1.44
CA PRO A 21 7.80 -6.93 1.93
C PRO A 21 7.54 -7.14 3.42
N VAL A 22 7.60 -6.05 4.21
CA VAL A 22 7.36 -6.13 5.66
C VAL A 22 5.88 -6.38 5.93
N LEU A 23 4.97 -5.67 5.26
CA LEU A 23 3.53 -5.82 5.45
C LEU A 23 3.07 -7.25 5.13
N VAL A 24 3.43 -7.78 3.96
CA VAL A 24 3.10 -9.17 3.59
C VAL A 24 3.72 -10.13 4.60
N ALA A 25 5.00 -9.99 4.93
CA ALA A 25 5.65 -10.89 5.88
C ALA A 25 5.05 -10.84 7.30
N THR A 26 4.51 -9.71 7.73
CA THR A 26 3.78 -9.61 9.01
C THR A 26 2.41 -10.26 8.92
N THR A 27 1.69 -10.08 7.83
CA THR A 27 0.34 -10.64 7.64
C THR A 27 0.39 -12.16 7.47
N VAL A 28 1.35 -12.69 6.71
CA VAL A 28 1.60 -14.14 6.58
C VAL A 28 1.88 -14.79 7.94
N ARG A 29 2.58 -14.09 8.84
CA ARG A 29 2.82 -14.61 10.20
C ARG A 29 1.52 -14.76 11.01
N LEU A 30 0.49 -13.98 10.70
CA LEU A 30 -0.81 -14.03 11.36
C LEU A 30 -1.74 -15.05 10.70
N LEU A 31 -1.86 -14.99 9.36
CA LEU A 31 -2.81 -15.80 8.60
C LEU A 31 -2.31 -17.21 8.29
N ARG A 32 -0.99 -17.42 8.32
CA ARG A 32 -0.33 -18.68 7.88
C ARG A 32 -0.68 -19.09 6.44
N ASP A 33 -1.03 -18.11 5.63
CA ASP A 33 -1.44 -18.23 4.25
C ASP A 33 -0.83 -17.05 3.47
N LEU A 34 -0.10 -17.35 2.40
CA LEU A 34 0.58 -16.33 1.60
C LEU A 34 -0.39 -15.58 0.71
N ASP A 35 -1.23 -16.30 -0.01
CA ASP A 35 -2.16 -15.70 -0.98
C ASP A 35 -3.16 -14.80 -0.23
N ALA A 36 -3.74 -15.30 0.87
CA ALA A 36 -4.65 -14.51 1.68
C ALA A 36 -3.98 -13.27 2.32
N ALA A 37 -2.69 -13.35 2.63
CA ALA A 37 -1.94 -12.22 3.18
C ALA A 37 -1.63 -11.16 2.12
N GLU A 38 -1.30 -11.57 0.91
CA GLU A 38 -1.11 -10.65 -0.21
C GLU A 38 -2.41 -9.92 -0.52
N ASP A 39 -3.51 -10.64 -0.71
CA ASP A 39 -4.84 -10.05 -0.98
C ASP A 39 -5.24 -9.04 0.11
N CYS A 40 -5.07 -9.42 1.39
CA CYS A 40 -5.39 -8.55 2.52
C CYS A 40 -4.57 -7.24 2.51
N VAL A 41 -3.26 -7.32 2.24
CA VAL A 41 -2.39 -6.14 2.19
C VAL A 41 -2.67 -5.29 0.95
N GLN A 42 -2.99 -5.92 -0.19
CA GLN A 42 -3.41 -5.21 -1.41
C GLN A 42 -4.69 -4.40 -1.15
N ASP A 43 -5.71 -5.03 -0.56
CA ASP A 43 -6.98 -4.38 -0.24
C ASP A 43 -6.81 -3.22 0.73
N ALA A 44 -6.00 -3.40 1.76
CA ALA A 44 -5.69 -2.36 2.73
C ALA A 44 -5.00 -1.16 2.07
N PHE A 45 -4.01 -1.40 1.20
CA PHE A 45 -3.32 -0.33 0.48
C PHE A 45 -4.25 0.39 -0.50
N ALA A 46 -5.08 -0.35 -1.24
CA ALA A 46 -6.06 0.22 -2.14
C ALA A 46 -7.10 1.07 -1.41
N ALA A 47 -7.53 0.66 -0.21
CA ALA A 47 -8.39 1.45 0.65
C ALA A 47 -7.68 2.73 1.12
N ALA A 48 -6.45 2.61 1.60
CA ALA A 48 -5.66 3.74 2.10
C ALA A 48 -5.47 4.82 1.03
N VAL A 49 -5.08 4.47 -0.19
CA VAL A 49 -4.90 5.45 -1.29
C VAL A 49 -6.20 6.17 -1.66
N ARG A 50 -7.36 5.52 -1.51
CA ARG A 50 -8.66 6.18 -1.70
C ARG A 50 -8.96 7.15 -0.57
N THR A 51 -8.81 6.71 0.68
CA THR A 51 -9.14 7.49 1.87
C THR A 51 -8.20 8.68 2.08
N TRP A 52 -6.90 8.51 1.86
CA TRP A 52 -5.91 9.58 2.04
C TRP A 52 -6.13 10.79 1.15
N ARG A 53 -6.72 10.58 -0.04
CA ARG A 53 -7.06 11.68 -0.95
C ARG A 53 -8.17 12.58 -0.40
N THR A 54 -9.11 12.02 0.37
CA THR A 54 -10.26 12.76 0.90
C THR A 54 -10.02 13.23 2.33
N ASP A 55 -9.41 12.38 3.15
CA ASP A 55 -9.31 12.56 4.60
C ASP A 55 -7.94 13.11 5.02
N GLY A 56 -6.98 13.16 4.08
CA GLY A 56 -5.58 13.43 4.37
C GLY A 56 -4.83 12.22 4.90
N VAL A 57 -3.52 12.38 5.03
CA VAL A 57 -2.60 11.45 5.72
C VAL A 57 -2.15 12.09 7.01
#